data_AF-A0A2G5TY75-F1
#
_entry.id   AF-A0A2G5TY75-F1
#
_cell.length_a   1.000
_cell.length_b   1.000
_cell.length_c   1.000
_cell.angle_alpha   90.00
_cell.angle_beta   90.00
_cell.angle_gamma   90.00
#
_symmetry.space_group_name_H-M   'P 1'
#
loop_
_entity.id
_entity.type
_entity.pdbx_description
1 polymer ?
#
loop_
_entity_poly.entity_id
_entity_poly.type
_entity_poly.pdbx_seq_one_letter_code
_entity_poly.pdbx_strand_id
1 'polypeptide(L)'
;MVSLEIMYSDKMATIQKSSSEKISLQDENDVSDKVFEYLEENFVKKNDVEIENISILLLSYTNPSKLPKGIRCKNWEIKCESHPPYVTNLLESIPMNSDFLKIESESYGTGRDLLNKWEEMEQVKTAKEKSLKMEIH
;
A
#
# COMPACT_ATOMS: atom_id res chain seq x y z
N MET A 1 10.72 9.00 -14.37
CA MET A 1 10.19 8.38 -13.14
C MET A 1 8.69 8.54 -13.14
N VAL A 2 7.97 7.56 -12.62
CA VAL A 2 6.49 7.60 -12.58
C VAL A 2 5.99 7.45 -11.15
N SER A 3 4.81 8.01 -10.91
CA SER A 3 4.07 7.82 -9.67
C SER A 3 2.90 6.89 -9.93
N LEU A 4 2.66 5.98 -8.99
CA LEU A 4 1.54 5.06 -9.02
C LEU A 4 0.56 5.42 -7.91
N GLU A 5 -0.67 5.71 -8.28
CA GLU A 5 -1.77 5.94 -7.35
C GLU A 5 -2.68 4.73 -7.36
N ILE A 6 -2.90 4.13 -6.20
CA ILE A 6 -3.75 2.96 -6.02
C ILE A 6 -4.86 3.32 -5.03
N MET A 7 -6.11 3.18 -5.45
CA MET A 7 -7.25 3.19 -4.55
C MET A 7 -7.78 1.78 -4.44
N TYR A 8 -7.92 1.28 -3.22
CA TYR A 8 -8.17 -0.13 -2.94
C TYR A 8 -9.41 -0.27 -2.06
N SER A 9 -10.42 -1.02 -2.52
CA SER A 9 -11.60 -1.39 -1.73
C SER A 9 -11.80 -2.91 -1.79
N ASP A 10 -12.83 -3.44 -1.11
CA ASP A 10 -13.07 -4.87 -1.05
C ASP A 10 -13.27 -5.53 -2.44
N LYS A 11 -13.98 -4.85 -3.35
CA LYS A 11 -14.44 -5.41 -4.64
C LYS A 11 -13.96 -4.65 -5.86
N MET A 12 -13.32 -3.51 -5.66
CA MET A 12 -12.83 -2.66 -6.73
C MET A 12 -11.50 -2.02 -6.34
N ALA A 13 -10.63 -1.88 -7.32
CA ALA A 13 -9.43 -1.07 -7.19
C ALA A 13 -9.24 -0.22 -8.44
N THR A 14 -8.67 0.96 -8.27
CA THR A 14 -8.21 1.77 -9.39
C THR A 14 -6.72 1.99 -9.30
N ILE A 15 -6.03 1.89 -10.41
CA ILE A 15 -4.58 2.06 -10.52
C ILE A 15 -4.32 3.11 -11.59
N GLN A 16 -3.63 4.17 -11.23
CA GLN A 16 -3.29 5.26 -12.14
C GLN A 16 -1.78 5.50 -12.11
N LYS A 17 -1.16 5.41 -13.29
CA LYS A 17 0.26 5.70 -13.50
C LYS A 17 0.41 7.11 -14.05
N SER A 18 0.76 8.10 -13.23
CA SER A 18 0.92 9.51 -13.65
C SER A 18 -0.16 9.97 -14.65
N SER A 19 0.18 10.76 -15.66
CA SER A 19 -0.74 11.25 -16.73
C SER A 19 -1.28 10.16 -17.68
N SER A 20 -1.21 8.88 -17.31
CA SER A 20 -1.81 7.77 -18.07
C SER A 20 -3.27 7.58 -17.70
N GLU A 21 -3.98 6.80 -18.52
CA GLU A 21 -5.34 6.39 -18.23
C GLU A 21 -5.43 5.59 -16.92
N LYS A 22 -6.48 5.85 -16.16
CA LYS A 22 -6.80 5.13 -14.93
C LYS A 22 -7.39 3.77 -15.27
N ILE A 23 -6.80 2.72 -14.73
CA ILE A 23 -7.30 1.35 -14.88
C ILE A 23 -8.20 1.03 -13.70
N SER A 24 -9.30 0.35 -13.97
CA SER A 24 -10.25 -0.12 -12.95
C SER A 24 -10.30 -1.65 -12.98
N LEU A 25 -10.07 -2.26 -11.82
CA LEU A 25 -10.14 -3.70 -11.60
C LEU A 25 -11.34 -3.98 -10.69
N GLN A 26 -12.09 -5.03 -10.98
CA GLN A 26 -13.28 -5.41 -10.22
C GLN A 26 -13.34 -6.92 -10.04
N ASP A 27 -13.81 -7.34 -8.88
CA ASP A 27 -14.16 -8.73 -8.57
C ASP A 27 -15.40 -8.77 -7.67
N GLU A 28 -16.25 -9.77 -7.85
CA GLU A 28 -17.51 -9.88 -7.09
C GLU A 28 -17.27 -10.17 -5.60
N ASN A 29 -16.15 -10.81 -5.27
CA ASN A 29 -15.83 -11.24 -3.92
C ASN A 29 -14.66 -10.45 -3.34
N ASP A 30 -13.52 -10.51 -4.02
CA ASP A 30 -12.28 -9.89 -3.56
C ASP A 30 -11.42 -9.46 -4.74
N VAL A 31 -11.16 -8.16 -4.84
CA VAL A 31 -10.33 -7.59 -5.92
C VAL A 31 -8.83 -7.87 -5.68
N SER A 32 -8.45 -8.41 -4.54
CA SER A 32 -7.07 -8.37 -4.08
C SER A 32 -6.08 -9.11 -4.97
N ASP A 33 -6.48 -10.29 -5.43
CA ASP A 33 -5.66 -11.11 -6.33
C ASP A 33 -5.51 -10.45 -7.71
N LYS A 34 -6.56 -9.79 -8.22
CA LYS A 34 -6.47 -9.05 -9.49
C LYS A 34 -5.52 -7.87 -9.41
N VAL A 35 -5.52 -7.15 -8.28
CA VAL A 35 -4.53 -6.07 -8.07
C VAL A 35 -3.13 -6.64 -8.00
N PHE A 36 -2.93 -7.72 -7.25
CA PHE A 36 -1.65 -8.40 -7.15
C PHE A 36 -1.12 -8.81 -8.53
N GLU A 37 -1.91 -9.55 -9.31
CA GLU A 37 -1.55 -10.03 -10.64
C GLU A 37 -1.23 -8.87 -11.59
N TYR A 38 -2.05 -7.83 -11.58
CA TYR A 38 -1.81 -6.65 -12.41
C TYR A 38 -0.48 -5.98 -12.08
N LEU A 39 -0.18 -5.78 -10.79
CA LEU A 39 1.05 -5.14 -10.36
C LEU A 39 2.28 -6.02 -10.63
N GLU A 40 2.15 -7.33 -10.40
CA GLU A 40 3.20 -8.32 -10.64
C GLU A 40 3.58 -8.34 -12.13
N GLU A 41 2.61 -8.45 -13.02
CA GLU A 41 2.86 -8.49 -14.46
C GLU A 41 3.42 -7.16 -15.01
N ASN A 42 2.94 -6.01 -14.52
CA ASN A 42 3.28 -4.72 -15.13
C ASN A 42 4.44 -3.99 -14.47
N PHE A 43 4.77 -4.27 -13.21
CA PHE A 43 5.79 -3.53 -12.47
C PHE A 43 6.87 -4.40 -11.83
N VAL A 44 6.65 -5.72 -11.71
CA VAL A 44 7.66 -6.65 -11.19
C VAL A 44 8.31 -7.45 -12.32
N LYS A 45 7.51 -8.12 -13.15
CA LYS A 45 8.03 -9.01 -14.21
C LYS A 45 8.60 -8.25 -15.40
N LYS A 46 7.86 -7.26 -15.93
CA LYS A 46 8.37 -6.46 -17.06
C LYS A 46 9.52 -5.53 -16.64
N ASN A 47 9.44 -4.94 -15.44
CA ASN A 47 10.49 -4.13 -14.78
C ASN A 47 11.15 -3.07 -15.70
N ASP A 48 10.37 -2.53 -16.60
CA ASP A 48 10.71 -1.58 -17.66
C ASP A 48 10.36 -0.14 -17.26
N VAL A 49 9.87 0.05 -16.04
CA VAL A 49 9.45 1.35 -15.49
C VAL A 49 10.02 1.52 -14.09
N GLU A 50 10.77 2.60 -13.88
CA GLU A 50 11.22 3.02 -12.55
C GLU A 50 10.13 3.83 -11.84
N ILE A 51 9.60 3.29 -10.75
CA ILE A 51 8.56 3.91 -9.93
C ILE A 51 9.23 4.73 -8.83
N GLU A 52 8.97 6.03 -8.81
CA GLU A 52 9.51 6.93 -7.80
C GLU A 52 8.66 6.93 -6.54
N ASN A 53 7.34 6.92 -6.69
CA ASN A 53 6.40 6.97 -5.58
C ASN A 53 5.20 6.04 -5.81
N ILE A 54 4.76 5.37 -4.73
CA ILE A 54 3.50 4.63 -4.68
C ILE A 54 2.66 5.21 -3.55
N SER A 55 1.50 5.75 -3.91
CA SER A 55 0.51 6.24 -2.96
C SER A 55 -0.72 5.33 -2.97
N ILE A 56 -1.11 4.81 -1.81
CA ILE A 56 -2.21 3.87 -1.63
C ILE A 56 -3.26 4.48 -0.72
N LEU A 57 -4.50 4.56 -1.21
CA LEU A 57 -5.69 4.82 -0.42
C LEU A 57 -6.41 3.50 -0.16
N LEU A 58 -6.43 3.05 1.09
CA LEU A 58 -7.05 1.80 1.53
C LEU A 58 -8.42 2.05 2.16
N LEU A 59 -9.45 1.53 1.50
CA LEU A 59 -10.88 1.64 1.83
C LEU A 59 -11.52 0.26 2.10
N SER A 60 -10.71 -0.80 2.23
CA SER A 60 -11.17 -2.18 2.38
C SER A 60 -11.50 -2.53 3.83
N TYR A 61 -12.69 -3.08 4.09
CA TYR A 61 -13.14 -3.42 5.45
C TYR A 61 -13.19 -4.92 5.74
N THR A 62 -13.24 -5.74 4.70
CA THR A 62 -13.48 -7.19 4.81
C THR A 62 -12.40 -8.03 4.15
N ASN A 63 -11.72 -7.46 3.15
CA ASN A 63 -10.69 -8.15 2.38
C ASN A 63 -9.30 -7.55 2.63
N PRO A 64 -8.31 -8.35 3.03
CA PRO A 64 -6.94 -7.87 3.16
C PRO A 64 -6.36 -7.49 1.80
N SER A 65 -5.73 -6.32 1.73
CA SER A 65 -5.04 -5.89 0.52
C SER A 65 -3.76 -6.69 0.28
N LYS A 66 -3.43 -6.91 -1.00
CA LYS A 66 -2.26 -7.65 -1.47
C LYS A 66 -1.44 -6.78 -2.42
N LEU A 67 -0.12 -6.84 -2.24
CA LEU A 67 0.88 -6.26 -3.14
C LEU A 67 1.94 -7.32 -3.47
N PRO A 68 2.50 -7.32 -4.68
CA PRO A 68 3.64 -8.15 -4.98
C PRO A 68 4.91 -7.64 -4.31
N LYS A 69 5.76 -8.58 -3.91
CA LYS A 69 7.11 -8.26 -3.45
C LYS A 69 7.98 -7.94 -4.65
N GLY A 70 8.91 -7.00 -4.49
CA GLY A 70 9.91 -6.70 -5.52
C GLY A 70 9.54 -5.53 -6.44
N ILE A 71 8.42 -4.83 -6.19
CA ILE A 71 8.21 -3.52 -6.81
C ILE A 71 9.36 -2.60 -6.40
N ARG A 72 10.14 -2.12 -7.38
CA ARG A 72 11.24 -1.19 -7.16
C ARG A 72 10.69 0.21 -7.00
N CYS A 73 10.44 0.60 -5.75
CA CYS A 73 10.01 1.94 -5.39
C CYS A 73 10.70 2.39 -4.10
N LYS A 74 11.07 3.67 -4.05
CA LYS A 74 11.79 4.25 -2.92
C LYS A 74 10.89 5.06 -1.98
N ASN A 75 9.75 5.54 -2.46
CA ASN A 75 8.83 6.36 -1.68
C ASN A 75 7.46 5.70 -1.62
N TRP A 76 6.95 5.51 -0.40
CA TRP A 76 5.70 4.83 -0.15
C TRP A 76 4.81 5.68 0.74
N GLU A 77 3.57 5.86 0.33
CA GLU A 77 2.54 6.53 1.11
C GLU A 77 1.32 5.63 1.21
N ILE A 78 0.88 5.36 2.43
CA ILE A 78 -0.32 4.58 2.71
C ILE A 78 -1.25 5.44 3.55
N LYS A 79 -2.44 5.71 3.02
CA LYS A 79 -3.55 6.28 3.78
C LYS A 79 -4.63 5.21 3.94
N CYS A 80 -4.98 4.88 5.19
CA CYS A 80 -6.02 3.93 5.52
C CYS A 80 -7.20 4.64 6.18
N GLU A 81 -8.33 4.67 5.48
CA GLU A 81 -9.61 5.20 5.98
C GLU A 81 -10.59 4.07 6.34
N SER A 82 -10.08 2.84 6.48
CA SER A 82 -10.87 1.62 6.66
C SER A 82 -10.36 0.76 7.81
N HIS A 83 -10.00 -0.52 7.58
CA HIS A 83 -9.58 -1.44 8.62
C HIS A 83 -8.04 -1.44 8.79
N PRO A 84 -7.48 -0.81 9.84
CA PRO A 84 -6.04 -0.59 9.97
C PRO A 84 -5.19 -1.87 9.91
N PRO A 85 -5.59 -3.02 10.47
CA PRO A 85 -4.80 -4.25 10.38
C PRO A 85 -4.37 -4.65 8.96
N TYR A 86 -5.11 -4.25 7.92
CA TYR A 86 -4.73 -4.53 6.53
C TYR A 86 -3.55 -3.70 6.01
N VAL A 87 -3.18 -2.60 6.68
CA VAL A 87 -1.93 -1.89 6.40
C VAL A 87 -0.71 -2.79 6.68
N THR A 88 -0.80 -3.71 7.66
CA THR A 88 0.29 -4.66 7.93
C THR A 88 0.61 -5.51 6.70
N ASN A 89 -0.41 -5.95 5.96
CA ASN A 89 -0.22 -6.75 4.75
C ASN A 89 0.51 -5.97 3.64
N LEU A 90 0.22 -4.67 3.52
CA LEU A 90 0.93 -3.79 2.60
C LEU A 90 2.39 -3.62 3.02
N LEU A 91 2.64 -3.41 4.32
CA LEU A 91 3.99 -3.23 4.87
C LEU A 91 4.88 -4.45 4.65
N GLU A 92 4.34 -5.66 4.75
CA GLU A 92 5.10 -6.89 4.48
C GLU A 92 5.60 -7.01 3.03
N SER A 93 5.03 -6.21 2.12
CA SER A 93 5.38 -6.19 0.70
C SER A 93 6.34 -5.06 0.33
N ILE A 94 6.48 -4.04 1.19
CA ILE A 94 7.38 -2.90 0.99
C ILE A 94 8.84 -3.37 1.15
N PRO A 95 9.77 -2.95 0.27
CA PRO A 95 11.19 -3.25 0.44
C PRO A 95 11.78 -2.51 1.65
N MET A 96 12.76 -3.14 2.31
CA MET A 96 13.57 -2.48 3.34
C MET A 96 14.39 -1.32 2.76
N ASN A 97 14.79 -0.38 3.61
CA ASN A 97 15.62 0.79 3.24
C ASN A 97 14.98 1.71 2.19
N SER A 98 13.65 1.87 2.22
CA SER A 98 12.97 2.91 1.44
C SER A 98 13.51 4.30 1.81
N ASP A 99 13.53 5.22 0.85
CA ASP A 99 13.92 6.60 1.10
C ASP A 99 12.86 7.29 1.98
N PHE A 100 11.58 7.05 1.69
CA PHE A 100 10.46 7.61 2.44
C PHE A 100 9.35 6.58 2.65
N LEU A 101 8.81 6.53 3.88
CA LEU A 101 7.61 5.75 4.21
C LEU A 101 6.64 6.58 5.06
N LYS A 102 5.47 6.87 4.52
CA LYS A 102 4.38 7.56 5.22
C LYS A 102 3.19 6.64 5.41
N ILE A 103 2.67 6.58 6.62
CA ILE A 103 1.46 5.85 6.96
C ILE A 103 0.54 6.77 7.76
N GLU A 104 -0.67 6.95 7.25
CA GLU A 104 -1.77 7.64 7.93
C GLU A 104 -2.94 6.66 8.11
N SER A 105 -3.46 6.52 9.32
CA SER A 105 -4.58 5.64 9.59
C SER A 105 -5.48 6.21 10.70
N GLU A 106 -6.76 5.85 10.67
CA GLU A 106 -7.69 6.07 11.78
C GLU A 106 -8.04 4.73 12.42
N SER A 107 -8.11 4.66 13.75
CA SER A 107 -8.42 3.43 14.50
C SER A 107 -9.40 3.71 15.63
N TYR A 108 -10.35 2.81 15.82
CA TYR A 108 -11.24 2.76 16.98
C TYR A 108 -10.77 1.64 17.92
N GLY A 109 -10.40 1.96 19.16
CA GLY A 109 -9.96 0.96 20.16
C GLY A 109 -8.45 0.69 20.19
N THR A 110 -8.00 -0.55 19.93
CA THR A 110 -6.62 -1.04 20.18
C THR A 110 -5.55 -0.49 19.22
N GLY A 111 -5.70 0.75 18.74
CA GLY A 111 -4.79 1.36 17.76
C GLY A 111 -3.34 1.45 18.25
N ARG A 112 -3.11 1.60 19.57
CA ARG A 112 -1.75 1.68 20.13
C ARG A 112 -0.95 0.40 19.92
N ASP A 113 -1.55 -0.77 20.13
CA ASP A 113 -0.84 -2.05 19.96
C ASP A 113 -0.47 -2.28 18.49
N LEU A 114 -1.36 -1.86 17.59
CA LEU A 114 -1.11 -1.95 16.15
C LEU A 114 -0.04 -0.96 15.69
N LEU A 115 -0.05 0.27 16.21
CA LEU A 115 0.99 1.26 15.93
C LEU A 115 2.36 0.76 16.41
N ASN A 116 2.44 0.25 17.64
CA ASN A 116 3.66 -0.36 18.18
C ASN A 116 4.13 -1.51 17.28
N LYS A 117 3.20 -2.37 16.81
CA LYS A 117 3.52 -3.45 15.88
C LYS A 117 4.13 -2.91 14.58
N TRP A 118 3.59 -1.84 14.00
CA TRP A 118 4.15 -1.25 12.77
C TRP A 118 5.53 -0.64 13.00
N GLU A 119 5.74 0.06 14.13
CA GLU A 119 7.05 0.61 14.49
C GLU A 119 8.13 -0.47 14.62
N GLU A 120 7.73 -1.67 15.04
CA GLU A 120 8.64 -2.81 15.17
C GLU A 120 8.96 -3.52 13.84
N MET A 121 8.22 -3.26 12.76
CA MET A 121 8.46 -3.86 11.45
C MET A 121 9.75 -3.34 10.81
N GLU A 122 10.56 -4.24 10.26
CA GLU A 122 11.87 -3.90 9.67
C GLU A 122 11.78 -2.90 8.52
N GLN A 123 10.72 -2.97 7.71
CA GLN A 123 10.45 -2.01 6.63
C GLN A 123 10.33 -0.58 7.17
N VAL A 124 9.67 -0.43 8.31
CA VAL A 124 9.45 0.86 8.98
C VAL A 124 10.71 1.30 9.72
N LYS A 125 11.42 0.39 10.38
CA LYS A 125 12.69 0.69 11.06
C LYS A 125 13.76 1.20 10.11
N THR A 126 13.88 0.54 8.95
CA THR A 126 14.96 0.78 7.98
C THR A 126 14.68 1.92 6.99
N ALA A 127 13.44 2.42 6.91
CA ALA A 127 13.12 3.60 6.11
C ALA A 127 13.95 4.81 6.57
N LYS A 128 14.58 5.54 5.64
CA LYS A 128 15.45 6.68 5.95
C LYS A 128 14.67 7.83 6.57
N GLU A 129 13.55 8.18 5.93
CA GLU A 129 12.56 9.11 6.44
C GLU A 129 11.23 8.38 6.62
N LYS A 130 10.55 8.64 7.74
CA LYS A 130 9.25 8.04 8.01
C LYS A 130 8.31 8.95 8.78
N SER A 131 7.02 8.77 8.51
CA SER A 131 5.95 9.42 9.23
C SER A 131 4.84 8.41 9.48
N LEU A 132 4.60 8.09 10.75
CA LEU A 132 3.51 7.22 11.17
C LEU A 132 2.53 8.07 11.96
N LYS A 133 1.31 8.19 11.47
CA LYS A 133 0.22 8.90 12.14
C LYS A 133 -0.97 7.96 12.27
N MET A 134 -1.36 7.67 13.51
CA MET A 134 -2.59 6.97 13.81
C MET A 134 -3.48 7.85 14.69
N GLU A 135 -4.63 8.24 14.16
CA GLU A 135 -5.66 8.89 14.97
C GLU A 135 -6.47 7.81 15.68
N ILE A 136 -6.50 7.87 17.02
CA ILE A 136 -7.14 6.86 17.86
C ILE A 136 -8.35 7.51 18.52
N HIS A 137 -9.53 6.95 18.26
CA HIS A 137 -10.81 7.38 18.82
C HIS A 137 -11.31 6.41 19.91
#